data_AF-A0A1C1CCF8-F1
#
_entry.id   AF-A0A1C1CCF8-F1
#
_cell.length_a   1.000
_cell.length_b   1.000
_cell.length_c   1.000
_cell.angle_alpha   90.00
_cell.angle_beta   90.00
_cell.angle_gamma   90.00
#
_symmetry.space_group_name_H-M   'P 1'
#
loop_
_entity.id
_entity.type
_entity.pdbx_description
1 polymer ?
#
loop_
_entity_poly.entity_id
_entity_poly.type
_entity_poly.pdbx_seq_one_letter_code
_entity_poly.pdbx_strand_id
1 'polypeptide(L)'
;MVKPTLALCGRLRFTTKQVGRGFYRGNRTGSMGAHTEYGKYMIDWRKTTHFNVPDTKDFSEMEQTPRVEEGPGGALYTPPRVDGLEFLKAWKKLNPAQYDSVVDYQENQTAALEQSYEEGAAQNQESAQQQIYLQGAEAGRSPLQQQQTRQMHTSSRRLGSAQRSATVVSNPPSAKEWLDMTREERKALINAATTAKIRELKKERGEHVTPAEKQAIKSDMKIRLRQELIGTGMFQDKKEYDKMMSAEGRSRAKEGLPKRTPEEKREFLLSLLQKTGNADVALERILTEPVSVGKPS
;
A
#
# COMPACT_ATOMS: atom_id res chain seq x y z
N MET A 1 20.69 59.87 -24.84
CA MET A 1 20.96 59.28 -23.51
C MET A 1 20.54 60.30 -22.45
N VAL A 2 19.51 60.01 -21.66
CA VAL A 2 18.98 60.96 -20.66
C VAL A 2 19.94 61.00 -19.48
N LYS A 3 20.57 62.15 -19.21
CA LYS A 3 21.37 62.35 -17.99
C LYS A 3 20.42 62.50 -16.80
N PRO A 4 20.62 61.77 -15.70
CA PRO A 4 19.77 61.89 -14.51
C PRO A 4 19.89 63.31 -13.93
N THR A 5 18.79 63.83 -13.37
CA THR A 5 18.80 65.12 -12.64
C THR A 5 19.66 65.01 -11.39
N LEU A 6 20.27 66.12 -10.94
CA LEU A 6 21.09 66.15 -9.72
C LEU A 6 20.33 65.61 -8.49
N ALA A 7 19.03 65.90 -8.42
CA ALA A 7 18.14 65.36 -7.39
C ALA A 7 18.03 63.82 -7.41
N LEU A 8 18.06 63.20 -8.60
CA LEU A 8 18.07 61.74 -8.73
C LEU A 8 19.42 61.16 -8.35
N CYS A 9 20.53 61.79 -8.75
CA CYS A 9 21.89 61.37 -8.38
C CYS A 9 22.09 61.34 -6.86
N GLY A 10 21.55 62.30 -6.12
CA GLY A 10 21.61 62.35 -4.66
C GLY A 10 20.82 61.24 -3.93
N ARG A 11 19.90 60.56 -4.63
CA ARG A 11 19.11 59.45 -4.08
C ARG A 11 19.68 58.06 -4.40
N LEU A 12 20.72 57.98 -5.23
CA LEU A 12 21.36 56.71 -5.55
C LEU A 12 22.07 56.15 -4.31
N ARG A 13 21.98 54.83 -4.11
CA ARG A 13 22.64 54.16 -2.99
C ARG A 13 24.15 54.23 -3.17
N PHE A 14 24.86 54.68 -2.13
CA PHE A 14 26.31 54.71 -2.14
C PHE A 14 26.93 53.32 -2.35
N THR A 15 27.97 53.32 -3.18
CA THR A 15 28.92 52.21 -3.34
C THR A 15 30.17 52.49 -2.51
N THR A 16 30.98 51.46 -2.29
CA THR A 16 32.24 51.57 -1.53
C THR A 16 33.27 52.52 -2.16
N LYS A 17 33.08 52.91 -3.42
CA LYS A 17 34.00 53.80 -4.16
C LYS A 17 33.59 55.28 -4.12
N GLN A 18 32.37 55.58 -3.64
CA GLN A 18 31.82 56.94 -3.64
C GLN A 18 32.02 57.68 -2.30
N VAL A 19 32.25 56.94 -1.22
CA VAL A 19 32.38 57.47 0.15
C VAL A 19 33.82 57.30 0.61
N GLY A 20 34.33 58.25 1.39
CA GLY A 20 35.70 58.24 1.90
C GLY A 20 35.97 57.20 3.00
N ARG A 21 36.94 57.48 3.87
CA ARG A 21 37.35 56.59 4.97
C ARG A 21 36.18 56.34 5.93
N GLY A 22 36.07 55.11 6.44
CA GLY A 22 35.07 54.70 7.45
C GLY A 22 33.81 54.03 6.88
N PHE A 23 33.55 54.11 5.58
CA PHE A 23 32.41 53.42 4.96
C PHE A 23 32.83 52.05 4.40
N TYR A 24 32.39 50.97 5.05
CA TYR A 24 32.56 49.60 4.56
C TYR A 24 31.21 48.98 4.19
N ARG A 25 31.14 48.35 3.02
CA ARG A 25 29.97 47.59 2.55
C ARG A 25 30.46 46.29 1.92
N GLY A 26 30.05 45.16 2.48
CA GLY A 26 30.44 43.82 2.00
C GLY A 26 29.72 43.41 0.71
N ASN A 27 30.31 42.42 0.02
CA ASN A 27 29.82 41.87 -1.26
C ASN A 27 29.10 40.52 -1.10
N ARG A 28 28.50 40.25 0.08
CA ARG A 28 27.83 38.96 0.41
C ARG A 28 28.75 37.74 0.27
N THR A 29 30.03 37.89 0.57
CA THR A 29 31.01 36.78 0.59
C THR A 29 30.80 35.81 1.76
N GLY A 30 29.85 36.08 2.66
CA GLY A 30 29.63 35.32 3.89
C GLY A 30 30.61 35.71 5.01
N SER A 31 30.27 35.33 6.25
CA SER A 31 31.17 35.49 7.40
C SER A 31 31.95 34.20 7.63
N MET A 32 33.26 34.24 7.40
CA MET A 32 34.15 33.07 7.48
C MET A 32 34.80 32.91 8.88
N GLY A 33 34.34 33.66 9.88
CA GLY A 33 35.05 33.78 11.15
C GLY A 33 34.53 34.90 12.04
N ALA A 34 35.42 35.46 12.85
CA ALA A 34 35.12 36.56 13.77
C ALA A 34 36.27 37.58 13.81
N HIS A 35 35.95 38.85 14.03
CA HIS A 35 36.94 39.87 14.33
C HIS A 35 37.44 39.70 15.77
N THR A 36 38.73 39.93 16.00
CA THR A 36 39.32 39.96 17.35
C THR A 36 39.24 41.37 17.95
N GLU A 37 39.41 41.49 19.27
CA GLU A 37 39.40 42.78 19.98
C GLU A 37 40.45 43.78 19.46
N TYR A 38 41.56 43.29 18.91
CA TYR A 38 42.65 44.09 18.32
C TYR A 38 42.46 44.40 16.82
N GLY A 39 41.26 44.17 16.27
CA GLY A 39 40.96 44.45 14.86
C GLY A 39 41.54 43.44 13.86
N LYS A 40 42.04 42.28 14.31
CA LYS A 40 42.42 41.17 13.41
C LYS A 40 41.18 40.35 13.05
N TYR A 41 41.34 39.37 12.16
CA TYR A 41 40.28 38.43 11.79
C TYR A 41 40.75 37.00 12.05
N MET A 42 39.95 36.23 12.79
CA MET A 42 40.19 34.82 13.08
C MET A 42 39.22 33.97 12.24
N ILE A 43 39.77 33.11 11.39
CA ILE A 43 39.00 32.27 10.45
C ILE A 43 38.45 31.05 11.20
N ASP A 44 37.15 30.81 11.06
CA ASP A 44 36.48 29.58 11.46
C ASP A 44 36.37 28.65 10.25
N TRP A 45 37.26 27.66 10.19
CA TRP A 45 37.33 26.72 9.06
C TRP A 45 36.03 25.93 8.85
N ARG A 46 35.16 25.82 9.86
CA ARG A 46 33.84 25.16 9.73
C ARG A 46 32.85 25.96 8.88
N LYS A 47 33.05 27.27 8.75
CA LYS A 47 32.22 28.18 7.93
C LYS A 47 32.79 28.39 6.54
N THR A 48 34.03 27.96 6.31
CA THR A 48 34.70 28.12 5.02
C THR A 48 34.06 27.16 4.02
N THR A 49 33.63 27.69 2.87
CA THR A 49 33.05 26.89 1.81
C THR A 49 34.13 26.05 1.13
N HIS A 50 33.97 24.72 1.11
CA HIS A 50 34.83 23.80 0.38
C HIS A 50 34.09 23.28 -0.86
N PHE A 51 34.76 23.29 -2.02
CA PHE A 51 34.25 22.69 -3.25
C PHE A 51 34.89 21.31 -3.41
N ASN A 52 34.12 20.26 -3.11
CA ASN A 52 34.60 18.88 -3.18
C ASN A 52 34.60 18.43 -4.65
N VAL A 53 35.78 18.36 -5.25
CA VAL A 53 35.98 17.88 -6.62
C VAL A 53 36.33 16.39 -6.56
N PRO A 54 35.55 15.49 -7.21
CA PRO A 54 35.92 14.08 -7.29
C PRO A 54 37.21 13.89 -8.11
N ASP A 55 37.92 12.79 -7.92
CA ASP A 55 39.06 12.47 -8.79
C ASP A 55 38.54 12.23 -10.23
N THR A 56 39.10 12.96 -11.19
CA THR A 56 38.62 13.00 -12.59
C THR A 56 39.50 12.20 -13.54
N LYS A 57 40.57 11.56 -13.06
CA LYS A 57 41.52 10.84 -13.92
C LYS A 57 40.89 9.75 -14.79
N ASP A 58 39.86 9.09 -14.29
CA ASP A 58 39.15 8.01 -14.98
C ASP A 58 37.74 8.42 -15.46
N PHE A 59 37.43 9.72 -15.43
CA PHE A 59 36.11 10.23 -15.79
C PHE A 59 36.03 10.50 -17.31
N SER A 60 35.36 9.61 -18.05
CA SER A 60 35.23 9.70 -19.51
C SER A 60 33.91 10.33 -20.00
N GLU A 61 32.98 10.65 -19.10
CA GLU A 61 31.64 11.13 -19.46
C GLU A 61 31.66 12.65 -19.75
N MET A 62 32.13 13.01 -20.96
CA MET A 62 32.15 14.41 -21.41
C MET A 62 30.96 14.80 -22.29
N GLU A 63 30.25 13.84 -22.86
CA GLU A 63 29.17 14.11 -23.81
C GLU A 63 27.80 14.05 -23.14
N GLN A 64 26.90 14.97 -23.53
CA GLN A 64 25.52 14.95 -23.07
C GLN A 64 24.80 13.76 -23.71
N THR A 65 24.67 12.66 -22.97
CA THR A 65 23.83 11.54 -23.39
C THR A 65 22.36 11.95 -23.22
N PRO A 66 21.51 11.78 -24.26
CA PRO A 66 20.08 11.94 -24.05
C PRO A 66 19.63 10.90 -23.02
N ARG A 67 18.62 11.22 -22.19
CA ARG A 67 18.03 10.28 -21.20
C ARG A 67 17.42 9.01 -21.83
N VAL A 68 17.52 8.86 -23.13
CA VAL A 68 16.95 7.75 -23.89
C VAL A 68 17.82 6.52 -23.68
N GLU A 69 17.22 5.46 -23.13
CA GLU A 69 17.87 4.18 -22.95
C GLU A 69 17.43 3.20 -24.06
N GLU A 70 18.33 2.31 -24.47
CA GLU A 70 17.99 1.20 -25.35
C GLU A 70 17.24 0.13 -24.56
N GLY A 71 15.96 -0.09 -24.87
CA GLY A 71 15.16 -1.14 -24.24
C GLY A 71 15.58 -2.55 -24.67
N PRO A 72 15.01 -3.61 -24.05
CA PRO A 72 15.35 -5.03 -24.33
C PRO A 72 15.10 -5.56 -25.76
N GLY A 73 14.83 -4.68 -26.73
CA GLY A 73 14.67 -4.98 -28.15
C GLY A 73 15.25 -3.89 -29.07
N GLY A 74 16.20 -3.08 -28.57
CA GLY A 74 16.80 -1.96 -29.33
C GLY A 74 15.88 -0.76 -29.52
N ALA A 75 14.63 -0.82 -29.02
CA ALA A 75 13.73 0.32 -29.03
C ALA A 75 14.23 1.36 -28.03
N LEU A 76 14.56 2.54 -28.54
CA LEU A 76 14.86 3.72 -27.76
C LEU A 76 13.62 4.13 -26.97
N TYR A 77 13.71 4.11 -25.63
CA TYR A 77 12.63 4.59 -24.77
C TYR A 77 13.17 5.57 -23.74
N THR A 78 12.35 6.55 -23.38
CA THR A 78 12.67 7.43 -22.25
C THR A 78 12.16 6.75 -20.98
N PRO A 79 13.03 6.40 -20.01
CA PRO A 79 12.60 5.80 -18.78
C PRO A 79 11.64 6.76 -18.06
N PRO A 80 10.52 6.25 -17.52
CA PRO A 80 9.57 7.08 -16.80
C PRO A 80 10.26 7.80 -15.63
N ARG A 81 9.65 8.88 -15.14
CA ARG A 81 10.09 9.48 -13.88
C ARG A 81 10.05 8.38 -12.81
N VAL A 82 11.13 8.28 -12.04
CA VAL A 82 11.33 7.20 -11.06
C VAL A 82 10.13 7.16 -10.11
N ASP A 83 9.28 6.14 -10.25
CA ASP A 83 8.21 5.89 -9.30
C ASP A 83 8.83 5.37 -8.00
N GLY A 84 8.37 5.88 -6.86
CA GLY A 84 8.92 5.50 -5.55
C GLY A 84 8.79 4.00 -5.30
N LEU A 85 7.71 3.38 -5.79
CA LEU A 85 7.50 1.93 -5.65
C LEU A 85 8.44 1.11 -6.56
N GLU A 86 8.70 1.58 -7.77
CA GLU A 86 9.68 0.93 -8.66
C GLU A 86 11.10 1.06 -8.12
N PHE A 87 11.45 2.24 -7.59
CA PHE A 87 12.71 2.44 -6.88
C PHE A 87 12.86 1.48 -5.71
N LEU A 88 11.84 1.35 -4.84
CA LEU A 88 11.91 0.44 -3.70
C LEU A 88 12.03 -1.03 -4.12
N LYS A 89 11.36 -1.45 -5.20
CA LYS A 89 11.50 -2.80 -5.75
C LYS A 89 12.91 -3.04 -6.30
N ALA A 90 13.44 -2.08 -7.05
CA ALA A 90 14.80 -2.15 -7.59
C ALA A 90 15.84 -2.14 -6.47
N TRP A 91 15.67 -1.28 -5.47
CA TRP A 91 16.53 -1.17 -4.29
C TRP A 91 16.52 -2.48 -3.48
N LYS A 92 15.35 -3.07 -3.22
CA LYS A 92 15.22 -4.39 -2.59
C LYS A 92 15.97 -5.48 -3.36
N LYS A 93 15.91 -5.43 -4.69
CA LYS A 93 16.59 -6.41 -5.56
C LYS A 93 18.11 -6.23 -5.57
N LEU A 94 18.60 -4.99 -5.55
CA LEU A 94 20.02 -4.65 -5.63
C LEU A 94 20.73 -4.76 -4.27
N ASN A 95 20.03 -4.52 -3.17
CA ASN A 95 20.61 -4.46 -1.82
C ASN A 95 19.88 -5.42 -0.86
N PRO A 96 19.94 -6.75 -1.07
CA PRO A 96 19.25 -7.71 -0.21
C PRO A 96 19.73 -7.62 1.24
N ALA A 97 21.04 -7.49 1.48
CA ALA A 97 21.59 -7.42 2.84
C ALA A 97 21.06 -6.22 3.64
N GLN A 98 20.86 -5.07 2.99
CA GLN A 98 20.27 -3.90 3.65
C GLN A 98 18.76 -4.09 3.88
N TYR A 99 18.07 -4.65 2.89
CA TYR A 99 16.63 -4.90 2.98
C TYR A 99 16.29 -5.88 4.10
N ASP A 100 16.99 -7.02 4.15
CA ASP A 100 16.75 -8.08 5.13
C ASP A 100 16.99 -7.54 6.55
N SER A 101 18.05 -6.76 6.77
CA SER A 101 18.31 -6.13 8.09
C SER A 101 17.18 -5.19 8.55
N VAL A 102 16.54 -4.49 7.62
CA VAL A 102 15.41 -3.60 7.92
C VAL A 102 14.15 -4.41 8.22
N VAL A 103 13.91 -5.49 7.49
CA VAL A 103 12.79 -6.41 7.74
C VAL A 103 12.95 -7.08 9.10
N ASP A 104 14.12 -7.65 9.39
CA ASP A 104 14.42 -8.27 10.67
C ASP A 104 14.24 -7.27 11.83
N TYR A 105 14.69 -6.03 11.67
CA TYR A 105 14.47 -4.98 12.66
C TYR A 105 12.99 -4.68 12.89
N GLN A 106 12.19 -4.62 11.83
CA GLN A 106 10.74 -4.39 11.92
C GLN A 106 10.00 -5.57 12.54
N GLU A 107 10.37 -6.80 12.19
CA GLU A 107 9.81 -8.02 12.78
C GLU A 107 10.14 -8.10 14.27
N ASN A 108 11.38 -7.78 14.66
CA ASN A 108 11.79 -7.72 16.06
C ASN A 108 11.03 -6.62 16.83
N GLN A 109 10.82 -5.44 16.24
CA GLN A 109 9.99 -4.41 16.88
C GLN A 109 8.54 -4.86 17.03
N THR A 110 7.98 -5.52 16.02
CA THR A 110 6.59 -6.00 16.04
C THR A 110 6.42 -7.10 17.10
N ALA A 111 7.35 -8.04 17.17
CA ALA A 111 7.38 -9.08 18.20
C ALA A 111 7.51 -8.49 19.61
N ALA A 112 8.37 -7.48 19.80
CA ALA A 112 8.50 -6.79 21.08
C ALA A 112 7.21 -6.05 21.49
N LEU A 113 6.52 -5.42 20.53
CA LEU A 113 5.22 -4.80 20.77
C LEU A 113 4.17 -5.86 21.13
N GLU A 114 4.09 -6.97 20.40
CA GLU A 114 3.17 -8.07 20.68
C GLU A 114 3.40 -8.66 22.09
N GLN A 115 4.65 -8.89 22.49
CA GLN A 115 5.00 -9.31 23.84
C GLN A 115 4.51 -8.30 24.90
N SER A 116 4.68 -7.00 24.67
CA SER A 116 4.19 -5.98 25.61
C SER A 116 2.66 -5.95 25.75
N TYR A 117 1.94 -6.27 24.66
CA TYR A 117 0.47 -6.40 24.70
C TYR A 117 0.03 -7.68 25.41
N GLU A 118 0.72 -8.80 25.21
CA GLU A 118 0.43 -10.08 25.88
C GLU A 118 0.74 -10.02 27.38
N GLU A 119 1.88 -9.44 27.79
CA GLU A 119 2.22 -9.22 29.20
C GLU A 119 1.19 -8.31 29.88
N GLY A 120 0.78 -7.23 29.21
CA GLY A 120 -0.28 -6.34 29.71
C GLY A 120 -1.64 -7.04 29.79
N ALA A 121 -1.97 -7.93 28.85
CA ALA A 121 -3.21 -8.70 28.87
C ALA A 121 -3.20 -9.77 29.98
N ALA A 122 -2.06 -10.44 30.21
CA ALA A 122 -1.89 -11.43 31.29
C ALA A 122 -2.01 -10.77 32.67
N GLN A 123 -1.36 -9.63 32.90
CA GLN A 123 -1.48 -8.87 34.16
C GLN A 123 -2.91 -8.37 34.40
N ASN A 124 -3.62 -7.96 33.33
CA ASN A 124 -5.04 -7.59 33.43
C ASN A 124 -5.94 -8.80 33.76
N GLN A 125 -5.62 -10.00 33.25
CA GLN A 125 -6.36 -11.22 33.61
C GLN A 125 -6.05 -11.69 35.03
N GLU A 126 -4.80 -11.64 35.48
CA GLU A 126 -4.41 -12.01 36.85
C GLU A 126 -5.05 -11.07 37.88
N SER A 127 -5.01 -9.76 37.64
CA SER A 127 -5.68 -8.78 38.51
C SER A 127 -7.21 -8.96 38.52
N ALA A 128 -7.83 -9.30 37.39
CA ALA A 128 -9.25 -9.64 37.33
C ALA A 128 -9.58 -10.92 38.12
N GLN A 129 -8.76 -11.97 38.01
CA GLN A 129 -8.94 -13.21 38.78
C GLN A 129 -8.76 -12.98 40.28
N GLN A 130 -7.76 -12.19 40.70
CA GLN A 130 -7.55 -11.83 42.10
C GLN A 130 -8.73 -11.04 42.67
N GLN A 131 -9.32 -10.10 41.90
CA GLN A 131 -10.53 -9.38 42.32
C GLN A 131 -11.75 -10.31 42.45
N ILE A 132 -11.92 -11.26 41.54
CA ILE A 132 -13.01 -12.25 41.62
C ILE A 132 -12.84 -13.14 42.86
N TYR A 133 -11.62 -13.57 43.16
CA TYR A 133 -11.34 -14.40 44.34
C TYR A 133 -11.58 -13.66 45.66
N LEU A 134 -11.22 -12.37 45.71
CA LEU A 134 -11.49 -11.50 46.87
C LEU A 134 -13.00 -11.24 47.06
N GLN A 135 -13.76 -10.99 45.98
CA GLN A 135 -15.22 -10.83 46.06
C GLN A 135 -15.95 -12.14 46.43
N GLY A 136 -15.44 -13.29 45.99
CA GLY A 136 -15.98 -14.60 46.34
C GLY A 136 -15.78 -14.98 47.81
N ALA A 137 -14.70 -14.50 48.44
CA ALA A 137 -14.41 -14.73 49.85
C ALA A 137 -15.31 -13.90 50.80
N GLU A 138 -15.83 -12.75 50.34
CA GLU A 138 -16.72 -11.89 51.14
C GLU A 138 -18.21 -12.24 51.01
N ALA A 139 -18.60 -13.07 50.02
CA ALA A 139 -19.99 -13.43 49.74
C ALA A 139 -20.63 -14.43 50.73
N GLY A 140 -19.96 -14.76 51.84
CA GLY A 140 -20.47 -15.64 52.91
C GLY A 140 -21.17 -14.93 54.08
N ARG A 141 -21.35 -13.61 54.05
CA ARG A 141 -21.98 -12.85 55.15
C ARG A 141 -23.04 -11.87 54.66
N SER A 142 -24.29 -12.16 55.06
CA SER A 142 -25.48 -11.29 55.12
C SER A 142 -26.35 -11.16 53.86
N PRO A 143 -27.63 -11.59 53.92
CA PRO A 143 -28.64 -11.26 52.93
C PRO A 143 -29.54 -10.15 53.49
N LEU A 144 -29.32 -8.88 53.16
CA LEU A 144 -30.39 -7.88 53.31
C LEU A 144 -29.99 -6.57 52.65
N GLN A 145 -30.94 -5.97 51.94
CA GLN A 145 -30.99 -4.56 51.56
C GLN A 145 -29.83 -4.09 50.67
N GLN A 146 -30.14 -3.73 49.43
CA GLN A 146 -30.62 -2.37 49.15
C GLN A 146 -30.62 -2.20 47.63
N GLN A 147 -31.83 -2.26 47.06
CA GLN A 147 -32.14 -1.56 45.82
C GLN A 147 -31.82 -0.07 46.02
N GLN A 148 -31.46 0.61 44.94
CA GLN A 148 -31.15 2.05 44.85
C GLN A 148 -29.68 2.37 45.11
N THR A 149 -28.91 2.52 44.03
CA THR A 149 -28.24 3.77 43.64
C THR A 149 -27.24 3.49 42.52
N ARG A 150 -26.95 4.52 41.72
CA ARG A 150 -25.91 4.60 40.68
C ARG A 150 -26.31 4.15 39.27
N GLN A 151 -27.42 4.72 38.80
CA GLN A 151 -27.41 5.33 37.46
C GLN A 151 -26.57 6.61 37.55
N MET A 152 -25.28 6.55 37.24
CA MET A 152 -24.49 7.74 36.89
C MET A 152 -23.10 7.31 36.40
N HIS A 153 -22.72 7.85 35.23
CA HIS A 153 -21.36 7.91 34.68
C HIS A 153 -20.85 6.68 33.90
N THR A 154 -20.96 6.74 32.57
CA THR A 154 -19.81 6.57 31.64
C THR A 154 -20.16 7.19 30.29
N SER A 155 -20.20 8.52 30.25
CA SER A 155 -19.98 9.27 29.01
C SER A 155 -18.47 9.32 28.76
N SER A 156 -17.96 8.50 27.84
CA SER A 156 -16.70 8.83 27.17
C SER A 156 -16.62 8.20 25.79
N ARG A 157 -16.79 9.07 24.78
CA ARG A 157 -16.25 9.02 23.42
C ARG A 157 -16.26 7.66 22.69
N ARG A 158 -17.39 7.40 22.03
CA ARG A 158 -17.41 6.67 20.75
C ARG A 158 -16.91 7.60 19.65
N LEU A 159 -15.66 7.42 19.21
CA LEU A 159 -15.23 7.81 17.87
C LEU A 159 -15.74 6.75 16.89
N GLY A 160 -16.45 7.23 15.86
CA GLY A 160 -17.27 6.42 14.96
C GLY A 160 -16.49 5.33 14.23
N SER A 161 -16.80 4.08 14.55
CA SER A 161 -16.73 3.00 13.57
C SER A 161 -18.11 2.91 12.92
N ALA A 162 -18.17 3.21 11.63
CA ALA A 162 -19.35 2.96 10.82
C ALA A 162 -19.62 1.46 10.84
N GLN A 163 -20.62 1.03 11.61
CA GLN A 163 -21.23 -0.28 11.47
C GLN A 163 -21.90 -0.34 10.09
N ARG A 164 -21.14 -0.72 9.07
CA ARG A 164 -21.72 -1.28 7.85
C ARG A 164 -22.20 -2.68 8.20
N SER A 165 -23.50 -2.79 8.40
CA SER A 165 -24.24 -4.04 8.45
C SER A 165 -23.86 -4.86 7.21
N ALA A 166 -23.13 -5.95 7.41
CA ALA A 166 -22.91 -6.95 6.39
C ALA A 166 -24.26 -7.62 6.11
N THR A 167 -24.98 -7.14 5.09
CA THR A 167 -26.08 -7.87 4.49
C THR A 167 -25.53 -9.20 4.00
N VAL A 168 -26.01 -10.28 4.60
CA VAL A 168 -25.76 -11.64 4.13
C VAL A 168 -26.50 -11.77 2.80
N VAL A 169 -25.78 -11.51 1.70
CA VAL A 169 -26.33 -11.68 0.35
C VAL A 169 -26.40 -13.18 0.10
N SER A 170 -27.62 -13.73 0.06
CA SER A 170 -27.88 -15.16 -0.12
C SER A 170 -27.63 -15.65 -1.54
N ASN A 171 -27.37 -14.76 -2.49
CA ASN A 171 -27.07 -15.10 -3.88
C ASN A 171 -25.73 -14.48 -4.30
N PRO A 172 -24.82 -15.23 -4.97
CA PRO A 172 -23.63 -14.63 -5.56
C PRO A 172 -24.04 -13.56 -6.58
N PRO A 173 -23.33 -12.41 -6.65
CA PRO A 173 -23.65 -11.39 -7.65
C PRO A 173 -23.53 -11.95 -9.07
N SER A 174 -24.20 -11.34 -10.05
CA SER A 174 -24.05 -11.78 -11.44
C SER A 174 -22.65 -11.45 -12.00
N ALA A 175 -22.27 -12.12 -13.09
CA ALA A 175 -21.00 -11.85 -13.79
C ALA A 175 -20.80 -10.36 -14.12
N LYS A 176 -21.89 -9.70 -14.53
CA LYS A 176 -21.91 -8.28 -14.90
C LYS A 176 -21.71 -7.40 -13.67
N GLU A 177 -22.44 -7.68 -12.59
CA GLU A 177 -22.29 -6.96 -11.32
C GLU A 177 -20.87 -7.07 -10.78
N TRP A 178 -20.24 -8.24 -10.82
CA TRP A 178 -18.87 -8.40 -10.32
C TRP A 178 -17.79 -7.67 -11.14
N LEU A 179 -18.01 -7.48 -12.44
CA LEU A 179 -17.15 -6.63 -13.26
C LEU A 179 -17.30 -5.15 -12.90
N ASP A 180 -18.51 -4.75 -12.52
CA ASP A 180 -18.83 -3.37 -12.11
C ASP A 180 -18.41 -3.09 -10.64
N MET A 181 -18.28 -4.14 -9.81
CA MET A 181 -17.81 -4.02 -8.44
C MET A 181 -16.40 -3.44 -8.36
N THR A 182 -16.23 -2.51 -7.44
CA THR A 182 -14.94 -1.96 -7.05
C THR A 182 -14.03 -3.07 -6.51
N ARG A 183 -12.71 -2.82 -6.53
CA ARG A 183 -11.73 -3.75 -5.96
C ARG A 183 -11.98 -4.01 -4.47
N GLU A 184 -12.52 -3.02 -3.76
CA GLU A 184 -12.83 -3.09 -2.35
C GLU A 184 -14.03 -4.00 -2.07
N GLU A 185 -15.11 -3.86 -2.85
CA GLU A 185 -16.29 -4.69 -2.68
C GLU A 185 -16.00 -6.16 -3.01
N ARG A 186 -15.20 -6.42 -4.06
CA ARG A 186 -14.74 -7.79 -4.38
C ARG A 186 -13.90 -8.39 -3.26
N LYS A 187 -13.03 -7.58 -2.64
CA LYS A 187 -12.24 -8.00 -1.47
C LYS A 187 -13.13 -8.28 -0.27
N ALA A 188 -14.18 -7.47 -0.06
CA ALA A 188 -15.15 -7.65 1.01
C ALA A 188 -15.94 -8.96 0.84
N LEU A 189 -16.42 -9.27 -0.36
CA LEU A 189 -17.11 -10.54 -0.64
C LEU A 189 -16.23 -11.77 -0.39
N ILE A 190 -14.98 -11.75 -0.86
CA ILE A 190 -14.03 -12.85 -0.60
C ILE A 190 -13.78 -12.98 0.91
N ASN A 191 -13.59 -11.88 1.62
CA ASN A 191 -13.38 -11.92 3.07
C ASN A 191 -14.62 -12.42 3.83
N ALA A 192 -15.82 -12.05 3.41
CA ALA A 192 -17.07 -12.52 4.00
C ALA A 192 -17.24 -14.04 3.79
N ALA A 193 -17.05 -14.53 2.56
CA ALA A 193 -17.16 -15.96 2.23
C ALA A 193 -16.11 -16.80 2.97
N THR A 194 -14.86 -16.34 3.02
CA THR A 194 -13.79 -17.02 3.76
C THR A 194 -14.05 -17.05 5.25
N THR A 195 -14.56 -15.96 5.83
CA THR A 195 -14.92 -15.91 7.26
C THR A 195 -16.07 -16.88 7.57
N ALA A 196 -17.07 -16.98 6.70
CA ALA A 196 -18.15 -17.94 6.84
C ALA A 196 -17.62 -19.38 6.80
N LYS A 197 -16.76 -19.72 5.83
CA LYS A 197 -16.17 -21.06 5.72
C LYS A 197 -15.27 -21.43 6.90
N ILE A 198 -14.49 -20.47 7.42
CA ILE A 198 -13.68 -20.67 8.63
C ILE A 198 -14.59 -20.91 9.85
N ARG A 199 -15.74 -20.24 9.95
CA ARG A 199 -16.71 -20.47 11.03
C ARG A 199 -17.34 -21.86 10.95
N GLU A 200 -17.68 -22.33 9.76
CA GLU A 200 -18.16 -23.72 9.55
C GLU A 200 -17.12 -24.75 10.00
N LEU A 201 -15.87 -24.61 9.53
CA LEU A 201 -14.79 -25.55 9.90
C LEU A 201 -14.49 -25.56 11.39
N LYS A 202 -14.56 -24.40 12.06
CA LYS A 202 -14.45 -24.33 13.52
C LYS A 202 -15.60 -25.05 14.23
N LYS A 203 -16.81 -24.99 13.68
CA LYS A 203 -17.99 -25.68 14.22
C LYS A 203 -17.89 -27.21 14.04
N GLU A 204 -17.31 -27.67 12.94
CA GLU A 204 -17.14 -29.09 12.63
C GLU A 204 -15.99 -29.75 13.41
N ARG A 205 -14.83 -29.09 13.49
CA ARG A 205 -13.63 -29.68 14.12
C ARG A 205 -13.45 -29.34 15.59
N GLY A 206 -14.05 -28.26 16.09
CA GLY A 206 -13.80 -27.75 17.45
C GLY A 206 -12.38 -27.19 17.69
N GLU A 207 -11.48 -27.27 16.71
CA GLU A 207 -10.07 -26.86 16.81
C GLU A 207 -9.77 -25.53 16.09
N HIS A 208 -8.61 -24.95 16.40
CA HIS A 208 -8.11 -23.74 15.77
C HIS A 208 -7.59 -24.01 14.35
N VAL A 209 -8.23 -23.38 13.35
CA VAL A 209 -7.78 -23.40 11.94
C VAL A 209 -6.40 -22.77 11.80
N THR A 210 -5.45 -23.50 11.21
CA THR A 210 -4.06 -23.06 11.02
C THR A 210 -3.96 -21.90 10.01
N PRO A 211 -2.89 -21.07 10.06
CA PRO A 211 -2.71 -19.98 9.09
C PRO A 211 -2.65 -20.46 7.63
N ALA A 212 -2.04 -21.63 7.39
CA ALA A 212 -1.93 -22.24 6.06
C ALA A 212 -3.31 -22.65 5.52
N GLU A 213 -4.15 -23.29 6.35
CA GLU A 213 -5.53 -23.62 5.98
C GLU A 213 -6.36 -22.37 5.66
N LYS A 214 -6.22 -21.29 6.45
CA LYS A 214 -6.89 -20.01 6.15
C LYS A 214 -6.51 -19.46 4.78
N GLN A 215 -5.22 -19.55 4.41
CA GLN A 215 -4.76 -19.13 3.08
C GLN A 215 -5.32 -20.03 1.99
N ALA A 216 -5.34 -21.35 2.19
CA ALA A 216 -5.91 -22.31 1.24
C ALA A 216 -7.41 -22.06 0.99
N ILE A 217 -8.19 -21.87 2.06
CA ILE A 217 -9.62 -21.52 2.00
C ILE A 217 -9.82 -20.20 1.25
N LYS A 218 -8.93 -19.23 1.46
CA LYS A 218 -9.00 -17.93 0.76
C LYS A 218 -8.67 -18.03 -0.72
N SER A 219 -7.67 -18.83 -1.10
CA SER A 219 -7.41 -19.09 -2.51
C SER A 219 -8.55 -19.86 -3.17
N ASP A 220 -9.11 -20.85 -2.46
CA ASP A 220 -10.21 -21.68 -2.96
C ASP A 220 -11.48 -20.84 -3.16
N MET A 221 -11.91 -20.05 -2.16
CA MET A 221 -13.04 -19.14 -2.31
C MET A 221 -12.84 -18.11 -3.41
N LYS A 222 -11.61 -17.64 -3.64
CA LYS A 222 -11.31 -16.74 -4.75
C LYS A 222 -11.47 -17.43 -6.10
N ILE A 223 -11.07 -18.71 -6.22
CA ILE A 223 -11.24 -19.51 -7.43
C ILE A 223 -12.72 -19.81 -7.65
N ARG A 224 -13.41 -20.30 -6.61
CA ARG A 224 -14.83 -20.63 -6.64
C ARG A 224 -15.70 -19.44 -6.97
N LEU A 225 -15.52 -18.30 -6.29
CA LEU A 225 -16.23 -17.07 -6.64
C LEU A 225 -15.95 -16.71 -8.10
N ARG A 226 -14.69 -16.81 -8.57
CA ARG A 226 -14.37 -16.54 -9.97
C ARG A 226 -15.00 -17.54 -10.95
N GLN A 227 -15.17 -18.80 -10.57
CA GLN A 227 -15.80 -19.85 -11.38
C GLN A 227 -17.33 -19.76 -11.37
N GLU A 228 -17.95 -19.42 -10.24
CA GLU A 228 -19.39 -19.21 -10.12
C GLU A 228 -19.81 -17.88 -10.79
N LEU A 229 -18.95 -16.86 -10.73
CA LEU A 229 -19.18 -15.56 -11.35
C LEU A 229 -18.85 -15.51 -12.83
N ILE A 230 -17.88 -16.31 -13.28
CA ILE A 230 -17.76 -16.64 -14.70
C ILE A 230 -18.70 -17.81 -14.90
N GLY A 231 -20.00 -17.53 -14.87
CA GLY A 231 -21.05 -18.50 -15.13
C GLY A 231 -20.63 -19.42 -16.28
N THR A 232 -20.49 -20.70 -15.94
CA THR A 232 -20.87 -21.80 -16.82
C THR A 232 -20.40 -21.67 -18.28
N GLY A 233 -19.13 -22.02 -18.55
CA GLY A 233 -18.80 -22.70 -19.82
C GLY A 233 -17.81 -22.05 -20.80
N MET A 234 -17.17 -20.92 -20.48
CA MET A 234 -16.26 -20.28 -21.44
C MET A 234 -14.83 -20.86 -21.48
N PHE A 235 -14.30 -21.34 -20.34
CA PHE A 235 -12.97 -21.97 -20.26
C PHE A 235 -13.02 -23.09 -19.23
N GLN A 236 -12.60 -24.29 -19.60
CA GLN A 236 -12.60 -25.45 -18.70
C GLN A 236 -11.50 -25.34 -17.65
N ASP A 237 -10.40 -24.66 -18.01
CA ASP A 237 -9.24 -24.48 -17.16
C ASP A 237 -8.72 -23.04 -17.17
N LYS A 238 -8.20 -22.59 -16.03
CA LYS A 238 -7.44 -21.32 -15.93
C LYS A 238 -6.31 -21.26 -16.96
N LYS A 239 -5.71 -22.42 -17.28
CA LYS A 239 -4.66 -22.55 -18.29
C LYS A 239 -5.17 -22.14 -19.69
N GLU A 240 -6.41 -22.43 -20.03
CA GLU A 240 -6.99 -22.02 -21.33
C GLU A 240 -7.18 -20.51 -21.41
N TYR A 241 -7.72 -19.91 -20.35
CA TYR A 241 -7.84 -18.45 -20.25
C TYR A 241 -6.47 -17.77 -20.38
N ASP A 242 -5.48 -18.23 -19.61
CA ASP A 242 -4.14 -17.64 -19.63
C ASP A 242 -3.46 -17.86 -21.00
N LYS A 243 -3.67 -19.03 -21.64
CA LYS A 243 -3.17 -19.34 -22.99
C LYS A 243 -3.79 -18.41 -24.04
N MET A 244 -5.09 -18.16 -23.98
CA MET A 244 -5.78 -17.24 -24.91
C MET A 244 -5.35 -15.79 -24.71
N MET A 245 -5.31 -15.31 -23.46
CA MET A 245 -4.85 -13.94 -23.17
C MET A 245 -3.38 -13.75 -23.59
N SER A 246 -2.55 -14.79 -23.47
CA SER A 246 -1.16 -14.79 -23.93
C SER A 246 -1.04 -14.88 -25.46
N ALA A 247 -1.95 -15.58 -26.14
CA ALA A 247 -1.98 -15.63 -27.60
C ALA A 247 -2.40 -14.28 -28.20
N GLU A 248 -3.44 -13.65 -27.63
CA GLU A 248 -3.89 -12.32 -28.02
C GLU A 248 -2.82 -11.25 -27.79
N GLY A 249 -2.14 -11.31 -26.63
CA GLY A 249 -1.02 -10.42 -26.33
C GLY A 249 0.12 -10.56 -27.35
N ARG A 250 0.38 -11.78 -27.84
CA ARG A 250 1.36 -12.04 -28.90
C ARG A 250 0.90 -11.54 -30.26
N SER A 251 -0.38 -11.67 -30.60
CA SER A 251 -0.94 -11.14 -31.86
C SER A 251 -0.79 -9.62 -31.92
N ARG A 252 -1.18 -8.91 -30.86
CA ARG A 252 -1.04 -7.45 -30.79
C ARG A 252 0.41 -6.99 -30.84
N ALA A 253 1.31 -7.71 -30.17
CA ALA A 253 2.73 -7.41 -30.24
C ALA A 253 3.27 -7.57 -31.69
N LYS A 254 2.80 -8.58 -32.42
CA LYS A 254 3.15 -8.78 -33.84
C LYS A 254 2.57 -7.69 -34.75
N GLU A 255 1.41 -7.14 -34.41
CA GLU A 255 0.75 -6.03 -35.10
C GLU A 255 1.27 -4.64 -34.69
N GLY A 256 2.19 -4.56 -33.72
CA GLY A 256 2.70 -3.29 -33.20
C GLY A 256 1.68 -2.50 -32.35
N LEU A 257 0.61 -3.15 -31.89
CA LEU A 257 -0.42 -2.53 -31.06
C LEU A 257 -0.03 -2.52 -29.58
N PRO A 258 -0.40 -1.48 -28.82
CA PRO A 258 -0.16 -1.43 -27.38
C PRO A 258 -0.92 -2.53 -26.64
N LYS A 259 -0.43 -2.87 -25.43
CA LYS A 259 -1.08 -3.81 -24.52
C LYS A 259 -2.49 -3.30 -24.19
N ARG A 260 -3.49 -4.18 -24.28
CA ARG A 260 -4.88 -3.80 -24.02
C ARG A 260 -5.09 -3.21 -22.63
N THR A 261 -5.89 -2.14 -22.56
CA THR A 261 -6.40 -1.60 -21.30
C THR A 261 -7.33 -2.64 -20.62
N PRO A 262 -7.60 -2.52 -19.31
CA PRO A 262 -8.54 -3.41 -18.62
C PRO A 262 -9.94 -3.42 -19.25
N GLU A 263 -10.36 -2.29 -19.81
CA GLU A 263 -11.65 -2.12 -20.49
C GLU A 263 -11.66 -2.86 -21.83
N GLU A 264 -10.63 -2.68 -22.67
CA GLU A 264 -10.50 -3.40 -23.93
C GLU A 264 -10.41 -4.93 -23.73
N LYS A 265 -9.80 -5.38 -22.61
CA LYS A 265 -9.80 -6.81 -22.27
C LYS A 265 -11.19 -7.33 -21.96
N ARG A 266 -12.06 -6.51 -21.34
CA ARG A 266 -13.47 -6.88 -21.11
C ARG A 266 -14.21 -6.98 -22.44
N GLU A 267 -14.06 -5.99 -23.31
CA GLU A 267 -14.69 -5.99 -24.64
C GLU A 267 -14.26 -7.20 -25.48
N PHE A 268 -12.98 -7.57 -25.42
CA PHE A 268 -12.47 -8.78 -26.07
C PHE A 268 -13.17 -10.04 -25.59
N LEU A 269 -13.29 -10.21 -24.26
CA LEU A 269 -13.97 -11.36 -23.68
C LEU A 269 -15.45 -11.38 -24.03
N LEU A 270 -16.11 -10.22 -24.08
CA LEU A 270 -17.50 -10.10 -24.55
C LEU A 270 -17.64 -10.46 -26.04
N SER A 271 -16.68 -10.05 -26.88
CA SER A 271 -16.67 -10.40 -28.30
C SER A 271 -16.47 -11.90 -28.54
N LEU A 272 -15.68 -12.56 -27.67
CA LEU A 272 -15.50 -14.02 -27.68
C LEU A 272 -16.81 -14.72 -27.28
N LEU A 273 -17.47 -14.26 -26.22
CA LEU A 273 -18.79 -14.74 -25.81
C LEU A 273 -19.79 -14.68 -26.97
N GLN A 274 -19.88 -13.54 -27.65
CA GLN A 274 -20.75 -13.35 -28.81
C GLN A 274 -20.39 -14.27 -29.98
N LYS A 275 -19.09 -14.46 -30.26
CA LYS A 275 -18.63 -15.35 -31.34
C LYS A 275 -18.90 -16.83 -31.07
N THR A 276 -18.91 -17.25 -29.80
CA THR A 276 -19.09 -18.66 -29.45
C THR A 276 -20.55 -19.13 -29.49
N GLY A 277 -21.54 -18.25 -29.74
CA GLY A 277 -22.94 -18.66 -29.94
C GLY A 277 -23.60 -19.37 -28.75
N ASN A 278 -22.95 -19.43 -27.58
CA ASN A 278 -23.39 -20.20 -26.42
C ASN A 278 -24.32 -19.43 -25.47
N ALA A 279 -24.88 -18.30 -25.89
CA ALA A 279 -25.76 -17.49 -25.06
C ALA A 279 -27.09 -18.19 -24.72
N ASP A 280 -27.58 -19.07 -25.62
CA ASP A 280 -28.86 -19.76 -25.42
C ASP A 280 -28.72 -21.11 -24.68
N VAL A 281 -27.59 -21.81 -24.84
CA VAL A 281 -27.35 -23.13 -24.23
C VAL A 281 -27.09 -23.06 -22.71
N ALA A 282 -26.62 -21.91 -22.22
CA ALA A 282 -26.38 -21.68 -20.79
C ALA A 282 -27.66 -21.41 -19.99
N LEU A 283 -28.72 -20.89 -20.64
CA LEU A 283 -30.01 -20.62 -19.99
C LEU A 283 -30.88 -21.88 -19.87
N GLU A 284 -30.84 -22.80 -20.84
CA GLU A 284 -31.58 -24.06 -20.73
C GLU A 284 -30.98 -25.03 -19.70
N ARG A 285 -29.65 -25.09 -19.54
CA ARG A 285 -29.04 -26.00 -18.56
C ARG A 285 -29.29 -25.63 -17.10
N ILE A 286 -29.64 -24.38 -16.80
CA ILE A 286 -29.91 -23.90 -15.44
C ILE A 286 -31.35 -24.23 -15.00
N LEU A 287 -32.25 -24.58 -15.93
CA LEU A 287 -33.65 -24.84 -15.65
C LEU A 287 -34.04 -26.33 -15.62
N THR A 288 -33.15 -27.27 -15.98
CA THR A 288 -33.58 -28.66 -16.26
C THR A 288 -32.86 -29.79 -15.52
N GLU A 289 -31.82 -29.56 -14.71
CA GLU A 289 -31.14 -30.69 -14.03
C GLU A 289 -30.91 -30.50 -12.52
N PRO A 290 -31.47 -31.39 -11.67
CA PRO A 290 -31.06 -31.51 -10.28
C PRO A 290 -29.71 -32.25 -10.18
N VAL A 291 -28.81 -31.70 -9.36
CA VAL A 291 -27.48 -32.25 -9.08
C VAL A 291 -27.59 -33.65 -8.47
N SER A 292 -27.29 -34.66 -9.28
CA SER A 292 -27.04 -36.05 -8.84
C SER A 292 -25.73 -36.11 -8.04
N VAL A 293 -25.83 -36.37 -6.74
CA VAL A 293 -24.69 -36.65 -5.86
C VAL A 293 -24.22 -38.09 -6.11
N GLY A 294 -23.19 -38.26 -6.93
CA GLY A 294 -22.48 -39.53 -7.09
C GLY A 294 -21.49 -39.76 -5.95
N LYS A 295 -21.76 -40.76 -5.10
CA LYS A 295 -20.77 -41.34 -4.17
C LYS A 295 -19.70 -42.11 -4.95
N PRO A 296 -18.42 -42.09 -4.53
CA PRO A 296 -17.42 -43.02 -5.03
C PRO A 296 -17.50 -44.35 -4.25
N SER A 297 -17.58 -45.46 -5.00
CA SER A 297 -17.15 -46.82 -4.60
C SER A 297 -16.31 -47.39 -5.73
#